data_AF-A0A7S1UZ89-F1
#
_entry.id   AF-A0A7S1UZ89-F1
#
_cell.length_a   1.000
_cell.length_b   1.000
_cell.length_c   1.000
_cell.angle_alpha   90.00
_cell.angle_beta   90.00
_cell.angle_gamma   90.00
#
_symmetry.space_group_name_H-M   'P 1'
#
loop_
_entity.id
_entity.type
_entity.pdbx_description
1 polymer ?
#
loop_
_entity_poly.entity_id
_entity_poly.type
_entity_poly.pdbx_seq_one_letter_code
_entity_poly.pdbx_strand_id
1 'polypeptide(L)'
;MMAIPALLIKVSLIFVVVLGGVIAVMSFLSGNWVGGIIGIIFFAIGICYAMAVWSRIPFATANLVTATTAIKGNCGVTIIAYIFVALAFGWSLMWTVAFAGVWNLTYECTTTGGVTECSNPSYGLLFVLFVSYFFTHQVLQNTVHVVVAGTVGTWWFAPEEAGCCSSAIIGSFIRATTTSFGSICFGSLIVAIIQALRQLANQARAEGDAGILACIAECILACIQGIVEYFNKWAYVYVGLYGYSYIEAGKNV
;
A
#
# COMPACT_ATOMS: atom_id res chain seq x y z
N MET A 1 -9.76 -18.75 23.05
CA MET A 1 -8.83 -18.66 21.90
C MET A 1 -8.14 -17.28 21.75
N MET A 2 -8.00 -16.47 22.82
CA MET A 2 -7.36 -15.13 22.74
C MET A 2 -5.81 -15.14 22.81
N ALA A 3 -5.20 -16.30 23.09
CA ALA A 3 -3.76 -16.37 23.36
C ALA A 3 -2.89 -16.12 22.12
N ILE A 4 -3.33 -16.56 20.94
CA ILE A 4 -2.51 -16.50 19.71
C ILE A 4 -2.32 -15.06 19.21
N PRO A 5 -3.36 -14.20 19.11
CA PRO A 5 -3.16 -12.82 18.63
C PRO A 5 -2.37 -11.94 19.60
N ALA A 6 -2.58 -12.11 20.91
CA ALA A 6 -1.80 -11.40 21.93
C ALA A 6 -0.32 -11.81 21.90
N LEU A 7 -0.03 -13.11 21.73
CA LEU A 7 1.32 -13.61 21.58
C LEU A 7 1.98 -13.04 20.31
N LEU A 8 1.25 -13.03 19.18
CA LEU A 8 1.75 -12.50 17.92
C LEU A 8 2.15 -11.02 18.04
N ILE A 9 1.31 -10.19 18.67
CA ILE A 9 1.62 -8.77 18.91
C ILE A 9 2.84 -8.61 19.82
N LYS A 10 2.96 -9.39 20.90
CA LYS A 10 4.12 -9.32 21.80
C LYS A 10 5.42 -9.75 21.11
N VAL A 11 5.37 -10.86 20.36
CA VAL A 11 6.51 -11.40 19.64
C VAL A 11 6.97 -10.43 18.54
N SER A 12 6.06 -9.85 17.75
CA SER A 12 6.44 -8.90 16.71
C SER A 12 7.09 -7.64 17.30
N LEU A 13 6.60 -7.15 18.43
CA LEU A 13 7.13 -5.95 19.08
C LEU A 13 8.51 -6.22 19.69
N ILE A 14 8.69 -7.32 20.41
CA ILE A 14 10.00 -7.73 20.94
C ILE A 14 10.98 -7.98 19.79
N PHE A 15 10.53 -8.61 18.71
CA PHE A 15 11.35 -8.89 17.53
C PHE A 15 11.91 -7.60 16.90
N VAL A 16 11.09 -6.56 16.74
CA VAL A 16 11.55 -5.25 16.22
C VAL A 16 12.63 -4.64 17.12
N VAL A 17 12.46 -4.71 18.45
CA VAL A 17 13.47 -4.23 19.41
C VAL A 17 14.77 -5.03 19.29
N VAL A 18 14.68 -6.36 19.28
CA VAL A 18 15.86 -7.24 19.14
C VAL A 18 16.58 -6.97 17.82
N LEU A 19 15.85 -6.85 16.71
CA LEU A 19 16.40 -6.58 15.39
C LEU A 19 17.14 -5.23 15.36
N GLY A 20 16.57 -4.17 15.95
CA GLY A 20 17.23 -2.87 16.08
C GLY A 20 18.55 -2.95 16.85
N GLY A 21 18.58 -3.74 17.93
CA GLY A 21 19.80 -3.99 18.71
C GLY A 21 20.86 -4.76 17.92
N VAL A 22 20.45 -5.79 17.17
CA VAL A 22 21.35 -6.56 16.29
C VAL A 22 21.96 -5.66 15.21
N ILE A 23 21.14 -4.83 14.55
CA ILE A 23 21.63 -3.88 13.53
C ILE A 23 22.65 -2.91 14.13
N ALA A 24 22.39 -2.39 15.34
CA ALA A 24 23.34 -1.51 16.03
C ALA A 24 24.68 -2.20 16.27
N VAL A 25 24.68 -3.37 16.91
CA VAL A 25 25.90 -4.13 17.23
C VAL A 25 26.68 -4.50 15.97
N MET A 26 26.01 -5.04 14.96
CA MET A 26 26.65 -5.44 13.70
C MET A 26 27.25 -4.23 12.94
N SER A 27 26.63 -3.06 13.05
CA SER A 27 27.15 -1.84 12.42
C SER A 27 28.42 -1.32 13.11
N PHE A 28 28.52 -1.43 14.44
CA PHE A 28 29.76 -1.09 15.15
C PHE A 28 30.87 -2.12 14.90
N LEU A 29 30.55 -3.41 14.84
CA LEU A 29 31.52 -4.46 14.52
C LEU A 29 32.09 -4.33 13.11
N SER A 30 31.32 -3.80 12.15
CA SER A 30 31.77 -3.55 10.77
C SER A 30 32.48 -2.20 10.58
N GLY A 31 32.69 -1.41 11.65
CA GLY A 31 33.35 -0.11 11.60
C GLY A 31 32.49 1.03 11.03
N ASN A 32 31.19 0.80 10.79
CA ASN A 32 30.26 1.83 10.33
C ASN A 32 29.60 2.55 11.51
N TRP A 33 30.28 3.60 11.99
CA TRP A 33 29.85 4.41 13.14
C TRP A 33 28.50 5.10 12.92
N VAL A 34 28.22 5.58 11.70
CA VAL A 34 26.95 6.24 11.36
C VAL A 34 25.78 5.24 11.45
N GLY A 35 25.95 4.05 10.87
CA GLY A 35 24.96 2.98 10.96
C GLY A 35 24.72 2.52 12.41
N GLY A 36 25.79 2.46 13.22
CA GLY A 36 25.70 2.12 14.64
C GLY A 36 24.86 3.12 15.44
N ILE A 37 25.10 4.43 15.26
CA ILE A 37 24.33 5.49 15.93
C ILE A 37 22.85 5.41 15.52
N ILE A 38 22.56 5.28 14.22
CA ILE A 38 21.19 5.14 13.72
C ILE A 38 20.51 3.89 14.32
N GLY A 39 21.23 2.76 14.38
CA GLY A 39 20.73 1.53 15.00
C GLY A 39 20.37 1.70 16.48
N ILE A 40 21.21 2.39 17.27
CA ILE A 40 20.91 2.69 18.67
C ILE A 40 19.65 3.56 18.80
N ILE A 41 19.48 4.56 17.94
CA ILE A 41 18.29 5.42 17.95
C ILE A 41 17.03 4.57 17.70
N PHE A 42 17.03 3.70 16.68
CA PHE A 42 15.91 2.80 16.42
C PHE A 42 15.65 1.82 17.57
N PHE A 43 16.71 1.30 18.20
CA PHE A 43 16.58 0.44 19.38
C PHE A 43 15.92 1.17 20.56
N ALA A 44 16.38 2.38 20.87
CA ALA A 44 15.82 3.20 21.95
C ALA A 44 14.37 3.59 21.67
N ILE A 45 14.04 4.05 20.45
CA ILE A 45 12.66 4.33 20.03
C ILE A 45 11.81 3.07 20.14
N GLY A 46 12.33 1.91 19.70
CA GLY A 46 11.65 0.62 19.80
C GLY A 46 11.30 0.24 21.23
N ILE A 47 12.23 0.40 22.18
CA ILE A 47 11.99 0.15 23.61
C ILE A 47 10.96 1.13 24.18
N CYS A 48 11.11 2.43 23.91
CA CYS A 48 10.16 3.44 24.36
C CYS A 48 8.75 3.17 23.83
N TYR A 49 8.63 2.83 22.54
CA TYR A 49 7.37 2.47 21.91
C TYR A 49 6.78 1.18 22.50
N ALA A 50 7.61 0.16 22.73
CA ALA A 50 7.20 -1.07 23.41
C ALA A 50 6.53 -0.75 24.74
N MET A 51 7.23 -0.05 25.62
CA MET A 51 6.74 0.31 26.95
C MET A 51 5.44 1.12 26.89
N ALA A 52 5.33 2.07 25.96
CA ALA A 52 4.13 2.90 25.81
C ALA A 52 2.90 2.11 25.35
N VAL A 53 3.07 1.10 24.50
CA VAL A 53 1.97 0.33 23.90
C VAL A 53 1.62 -0.93 24.68
N TRP A 54 2.50 -1.42 25.58
CA TRP A 54 2.28 -2.64 26.37
C TRP A 54 0.92 -2.69 27.09
N SER A 55 0.45 -1.57 27.64
CA SER A 55 -0.85 -1.48 28.32
C SER A 55 -2.05 -1.56 27.36
N ARG A 56 -1.86 -1.24 26.08
CA ARG A 56 -2.91 -1.22 25.04
C ARG A 56 -3.02 -2.53 24.25
N ILE A 57 -2.11 -3.48 24.45
CA ILE A 57 -2.13 -4.80 23.78
C ILE A 57 -3.46 -5.54 23.96
N PRO A 58 -4.11 -5.55 25.15
CA PRO A 58 -5.39 -6.25 25.31
C PRO A 58 -6.50 -5.70 24.40
N PHE A 59 -6.58 -4.37 24.25
CA PHE A 59 -7.54 -3.72 23.36
C PHE A 59 -7.28 -4.06 21.89
N ALA A 60 -6.01 -3.98 21.45
CA ALA A 60 -5.62 -4.38 20.10
C ALA A 60 -5.91 -5.87 19.82
N THR A 61 -5.69 -6.73 20.83
CA THR A 61 -6.01 -8.17 20.75
C THR A 61 -7.51 -8.37 20.53
N ALA A 62 -8.37 -7.67 21.27
CA ALA A 62 -9.83 -7.79 21.11
C ALA A 62 -10.26 -7.40 19.68
N ASN A 63 -9.77 -6.28 19.15
CA ASN A 63 -10.08 -5.86 17.78
C ASN A 63 -9.59 -6.87 16.72
N LEU A 64 -8.38 -7.40 16.90
CA LEU A 64 -7.81 -8.37 15.96
C LEU A 64 -8.56 -9.72 16.01
N VAL A 65 -9.00 -10.16 17.21
CA VAL A 65 -9.84 -11.35 17.38
C VAL A 65 -11.19 -11.14 16.68
N THR A 66 -11.83 -9.99 16.86
CA THR A 66 -13.11 -9.67 16.21
C THR A 66 -12.96 -9.65 14.69
N ALA A 67 -11.95 -8.94 14.16
CA ALA A 67 -11.68 -8.90 12.72
C ALA A 67 -11.40 -10.30 12.15
N THR A 68 -10.60 -11.11 12.86
CA THR A 68 -10.29 -12.48 12.41
C THR A 68 -11.53 -13.38 12.45
N THR A 69 -12.40 -13.22 13.44
CA THR A 69 -13.66 -13.97 13.52
C THR A 69 -14.57 -13.64 12.32
N ALA A 70 -14.67 -12.36 11.95
CA ALA A 70 -15.44 -11.93 10.78
C ALA A 70 -14.93 -12.54 9.47
N ILE A 71 -13.61 -12.53 9.26
CA ILE A 71 -12.97 -13.10 8.07
C ILE A 71 -13.08 -14.63 8.05
N LYS A 72 -12.91 -15.30 9.20
CA LYS A 72 -13.06 -16.76 9.29
C LYS A 72 -14.50 -17.21 9.04
N GLY A 73 -15.48 -16.46 9.53
CA GLY A 73 -16.90 -16.70 9.24
C GLY A 73 -17.22 -16.53 7.75
N ASN A 74 -16.54 -15.61 7.07
CA ASN A 74 -16.71 -15.31 5.64
C ASN A 74 -15.48 -15.74 4.83
N CYS A 75 -15.12 -17.03 4.90
CA CYS A 75 -13.84 -17.49 4.36
C CYS A 75 -13.64 -17.24 2.86
N GLY A 76 -14.72 -17.09 2.07
CA GLY A 76 -14.66 -16.74 0.65
C GLY A 76 -14.03 -15.38 0.36
N VAL A 77 -14.07 -14.43 1.31
CA VAL A 77 -13.38 -13.13 1.17
C VAL A 77 -11.87 -13.32 0.98
N THR A 78 -11.28 -14.28 1.68
CA THR A 78 -9.86 -14.61 1.56
C THR A 78 -9.53 -15.17 0.19
N ILE A 79 -10.41 -15.97 -0.40
CA ILE A 79 -10.25 -16.50 -1.78
C ILE A 79 -10.26 -15.34 -2.78
N ILE A 80 -11.23 -14.42 -2.67
CA ILE A 80 -11.29 -13.21 -3.52
C ILE A 80 -9.99 -12.40 -3.41
N ALA A 81 -9.49 -12.19 -2.19
CA ALA A 81 -8.25 -11.47 -1.98
C ALA A 81 -7.05 -12.12 -2.70
N TYR A 82 -6.90 -13.46 -2.60
CA TYR A 82 -5.83 -14.17 -3.30
C TYR A 82 -5.96 -14.12 -4.83
N ILE A 83 -7.18 -14.17 -5.37
CA ILE A 83 -7.41 -13.99 -6.81
C ILE A 83 -6.94 -12.61 -7.25
N PHE A 84 -7.27 -11.55 -6.52
CA PHE A 84 -6.85 -10.19 -6.84
C PHE A 84 -5.34 -10.00 -6.70
N VAL A 85 -4.69 -10.66 -5.74
CA VAL A 85 -3.22 -10.69 -5.64
C VAL A 85 -2.60 -11.38 -6.87
N ALA A 86 -3.17 -12.50 -7.33
CA ALA A 86 -2.71 -13.17 -8.55
C ALA A 86 -2.90 -12.30 -9.81
N LEU A 87 -4.01 -11.57 -9.90
CA LEU A 87 -4.26 -10.59 -10.97
C LEU A 87 -3.25 -9.44 -10.92
N ALA A 88 -2.97 -8.88 -9.74
CA ALA A 88 -1.97 -7.83 -9.56
C ALA A 88 -0.58 -8.32 -9.98
N PHE A 89 -0.22 -9.55 -9.60
CA PHE A 89 1.03 -10.17 -10.02
C PHE A 89 1.11 -10.34 -11.56
N GLY A 90 0.06 -10.86 -12.18
CA GLY A 90 -0.02 -10.99 -13.64
C GLY A 90 0.10 -9.65 -14.36
N TRP A 91 -0.56 -8.62 -13.83
CA TRP A 91 -0.44 -7.24 -14.33
C TRP A 91 0.99 -6.71 -14.20
N SER A 92 1.66 -6.94 -13.07
CA SER A 92 3.06 -6.56 -12.88
C SER A 92 3.98 -7.20 -13.91
N LEU A 93 3.81 -8.50 -14.19
CA LEU A 93 4.59 -9.18 -15.23
C LEU A 93 4.36 -8.54 -16.60
N MET A 94 3.10 -8.35 -17.00
CA MET A 94 2.76 -7.69 -18.27
C MET A 94 3.36 -6.28 -18.37
N TRP A 95 3.22 -5.49 -17.29
CA TRP A 95 3.73 -4.14 -17.24
C TRP A 95 5.26 -4.10 -17.32
N THR A 96 5.98 -5.01 -16.64
CA THR A 96 7.46 -5.05 -16.72
C THR A 96 7.95 -5.36 -18.14
N VAL A 97 7.28 -6.24 -18.88
CA VAL A 97 7.60 -6.51 -20.29
C VAL A 97 7.35 -5.27 -21.14
N ALA A 98 6.22 -4.58 -20.94
CA ALA A 98 5.91 -3.34 -21.66
C ALA A 98 6.93 -2.23 -21.34
N PHE A 99 7.30 -2.06 -20.08
CA PHE A 99 8.30 -1.09 -19.63
C PHE A 99 9.67 -1.38 -20.24
N ALA A 100 10.13 -2.64 -20.20
CA ALA A 100 11.37 -3.04 -20.83
C ALA A 100 11.35 -2.80 -22.35
N GLY A 101 10.23 -3.10 -23.02
CA GLY A 101 10.08 -2.84 -24.46
C GLY A 101 10.18 -1.37 -24.81
N VAL A 102 9.48 -0.51 -24.07
CA VAL A 102 9.55 0.96 -24.23
C VAL A 102 10.97 1.45 -23.97
N TRP A 103 11.61 0.97 -22.91
CA TRP A 103 12.98 1.34 -22.57
C TRP A 103 13.95 0.99 -23.71
N ASN A 104 13.89 -0.23 -24.25
CA ASN A 104 14.77 -0.65 -25.34
C ASN A 104 14.53 0.11 -26.66
N LEU A 105 13.29 0.53 -26.94
CA LEU A 105 12.96 1.24 -28.18
C LEU A 105 13.35 2.72 -28.13
N THR A 106 13.27 3.35 -26.96
CA THR A 106 13.44 4.80 -26.81
C THR A 106 14.79 5.20 -26.20
N TYR A 107 15.51 4.24 -25.62
CA TYR A 107 16.87 4.44 -25.18
C TYR A 107 17.83 4.34 -26.36
N GLU A 108 18.22 5.49 -26.91
CA GLU A 108 19.14 5.57 -28.04
C GLU A 108 20.49 6.11 -27.56
N CYS A 109 21.57 5.40 -27.86
CA CYS A 109 22.93 5.88 -27.65
C CYS A 109 23.63 6.13 -28.99
N THR A 110 24.02 7.38 -29.24
CA THR A 110 24.76 7.76 -30.45
C THR A 110 26.20 8.09 -30.07
N THR A 111 27.16 7.56 -30.82
CA THR A 111 28.58 7.89 -30.64
C THR A 111 29.04 8.79 -31.78
N THR A 112 29.35 10.05 -31.47
CA THR A 112 29.84 11.02 -32.45
C THR A 112 31.18 11.57 -31.97
N GLY A 113 32.23 11.43 -32.78
CA GLY A 113 33.56 11.97 -32.44
C GLY A 113 34.24 11.36 -31.20
N GLY A 114 33.87 10.13 -30.82
CA GLY A 114 34.43 9.43 -29.65
C GLY A 114 33.72 9.72 -28.31
N VAL A 115 32.66 10.53 -28.33
CA VAL A 115 31.77 10.75 -27.19
C VAL A 115 30.47 9.99 -27.44
N THR A 116 30.05 9.17 -26.47
CA THR A 116 28.77 8.44 -26.50
C THR A 116 27.76 9.20 -25.66
N GLU A 117 26.71 9.70 -26.30
CA GLU A 117 25.57 10.34 -25.64
C GLU A 117 24.36 9.41 -25.72
N CYS A 118 23.67 9.23 -24.60
CA CYS A 118 22.47 8.39 -24.51
C CYS A 118 21.25 9.25 -24.14
N SER A 119 20.16 9.07 -24.88
CA SER A 119 18.88 9.74 -24.61
C SER A 119 17.95 8.81 -23.86
N ASN A 120 17.38 9.29 -22.75
CA ASN A 120 16.37 8.56 -21.99
C ASN A 120 14.97 8.65 -22.62
N PRO A 121 14.05 7.73 -22.27
CA PRO A 121 12.66 7.83 -22.67
C PRO A 121 12.03 9.14 -22.20
N SER A 122 11.13 9.72 -23.01
CA SER A 122 10.42 10.95 -22.64
C SER A 122 9.66 10.81 -21.32
N TYR A 123 9.82 11.79 -20.43
CA TYR A 123 9.13 11.86 -19.14
C TYR A 123 7.60 11.75 -19.27
N GLY A 124 7.01 12.23 -20.37
CA GLY A 124 5.57 12.11 -20.62
C GLY A 124 5.13 10.66 -20.87
N LEU A 125 5.96 9.87 -21.56
CA LEU A 125 5.69 8.45 -21.80
C LEU A 125 5.85 7.65 -20.49
N LEU A 126 6.92 7.92 -19.75
CA LEU A 126 7.16 7.30 -18.43
C LEU A 126 6.02 7.63 -17.46
N PHE A 127 5.51 8.87 -17.48
CA PHE A 127 4.36 9.28 -16.67
C PHE A 127 3.15 8.40 -16.90
N VAL A 128 2.69 8.28 -18.16
CA VAL A 128 1.50 7.50 -18.50
C VAL A 128 1.69 6.02 -18.15
N LEU A 129 2.90 5.50 -18.35
CA LEU A 129 3.23 4.12 -18.02
C LEU A 129 3.19 3.86 -16.50
N PHE A 130 3.74 4.75 -15.69
CA PHE A 130 3.63 4.66 -14.22
C PHE A 130 2.20 4.86 -13.73
N VAL A 131 1.44 5.81 -14.30
CA VAL A 131 0.01 5.97 -13.98
C VAL A 131 -0.73 4.68 -14.25
N SER A 132 -0.49 4.02 -15.38
CA SER A 132 -1.11 2.73 -15.70
C SER A 132 -0.76 1.63 -14.67
N TYR A 133 0.49 1.57 -14.22
CA TYR A 133 0.92 0.61 -13.19
C TYR A 133 0.21 0.83 -11.85
N PHE A 134 0.31 2.06 -11.33
CA PHE A 134 -0.22 2.42 -10.02
C PHE A 134 -1.74 2.41 -10.01
N PHE A 135 -2.38 2.87 -11.08
CA PHE A 135 -3.84 2.89 -11.20
C PHE A 135 -4.42 1.48 -11.07
N THR A 136 -3.91 0.53 -11.84
CA THR A 136 -4.41 -0.85 -11.79
C THR A 136 -4.17 -1.49 -10.43
N HIS A 137 -3.01 -1.28 -9.81
CA HIS A 137 -2.74 -1.77 -8.45
C HIS A 137 -3.70 -1.18 -7.42
N GLN A 138 -3.91 0.13 -7.46
CA GLN A 138 -4.83 0.82 -6.57
C GLN A 138 -6.26 0.31 -6.76
N VAL A 139 -6.72 0.16 -8.00
CA VAL A 139 -8.06 -0.37 -8.29
C VAL A 139 -8.22 -1.77 -7.73
N LEU A 140 -7.30 -2.69 -7.99
CA LEU A 140 -7.38 -4.06 -7.49
C LEU A 140 -7.41 -4.11 -5.96
N GLN A 141 -6.52 -3.36 -5.30
CA GLN A 141 -6.45 -3.31 -3.83
C GLN A 141 -7.72 -2.70 -3.22
N ASN A 142 -8.18 -1.57 -3.77
CA ASN A 142 -9.33 -0.84 -3.25
C ASN A 142 -10.65 -1.57 -3.54
N THR A 143 -10.76 -2.33 -4.63
CA THR A 143 -11.88 -3.24 -4.85
C THR A 143 -11.96 -4.27 -3.72
N VAL A 144 -10.86 -4.95 -3.39
CA VAL A 144 -10.85 -5.91 -2.26
C VAL A 144 -11.21 -5.21 -0.95
N HIS A 145 -10.71 -3.99 -0.70
CA HIS A 145 -11.02 -3.23 0.51
C HIS A 145 -12.52 -2.93 0.64
N VAL A 146 -13.18 -2.53 -0.46
CA VAL A 146 -14.64 -2.31 -0.49
C VAL A 146 -15.41 -3.61 -0.27
N VAL A 147 -14.95 -4.72 -0.87
CA VAL A 147 -15.58 -6.05 -0.67
C VAL A 147 -15.49 -6.50 0.79
N VAL A 148 -14.32 -6.34 1.40
CA VAL A 148 -14.09 -6.67 2.82
C VAL A 148 -14.95 -5.78 3.70
N ALA A 149 -14.99 -4.46 3.45
CA ALA A 149 -15.80 -3.53 4.23
C ALA A 149 -17.30 -3.86 4.17
N GLY A 150 -17.83 -4.14 2.97
CA GLY A 150 -19.22 -4.57 2.79
C GLY A 150 -19.51 -5.89 3.51
N THR A 151 -18.66 -6.90 3.31
CA THR A 151 -18.88 -8.23 3.90
C THR A 151 -18.80 -8.21 5.42
N VAL A 152 -17.78 -7.55 5.99
CA VAL A 152 -17.61 -7.43 7.43
C VAL A 152 -18.72 -6.57 8.03
N GLY A 153 -19.20 -5.55 7.30
CA GLY A 153 -20.38 -4.78 7.66
C GLY A 153 -21.63 -5.63 7.81
N THR A 154 -21.93 -6.45 6.81
CA THR A 154 -23.07 -7.39 6.88
C THR A 154 -22.90 -8.39 8.01
N TRP A 155 -21.69 -8.94 8.20
CA TRP A 155 -21.39 -9.85 9.31
C TRP A 155 -21.60 -9.20 10.69
N TRP A 156 -21.32 -7.90 10.82
CA TRP A 156 -21.51 -7.17 12.07
C TRP A 156 -22.98 -7.04 12.48
N PHE A 157 -23.88 -6.89 11.50
CA PHE A 157 -25.32 -6.72 11.75
C PHE A 157 -26.11 -8.03 11.69
N ALA A 158 -25.67 -9.03 10.92
CA ALA A 158 -26.31 -10.33 10.74
C ALA A 158 -25.25 -11.46 10.70
N PRO A 159 -24.60 -11.77 11.84
CA PRO A 159 -23.51 -12.76 11.89
C PRO A 159 -23.97 -14.19 11.59
N GLU A 160 -25.25 -14.52 11.77
CA GLU A 160 -25.86 -15.80 11.43
C GLU A 160 -25.87 -16.12 9.93
N GLU A 161 -25.80 -15.10 9.07
CA GLU A 161 -25.73 -15.25 7.61
C GLU A 161 -24.30 -15.51 7.09
N ALA A 162 -23.32 -15.57 8.01
CA ALA A 162 -21.93 -15.79 7.66
C ALA A 162 -21.70 -17.18 7.06
N GLY A 163 -20.91 -17.23 6.01
CA GLY A 163 -20.52 -18.48 5.37
C GLY A 163 -19.50 -18.25 4.27
N CYS A 164 -18.82 -19.31 3.86
CA CYS A 164 -17.79 -19.21 2.82
C CYS A 164 -18.35 -18.80 1.44
N CYS A 165 -19.63 -19.09 1.18
CA CYS A 165 -20.36 -18.68 -0.02
C CYS A 165 -21.58 -17.83 0.33
N SER A 166 -21.49 -16.98 1.36
CA SER A 166 -22.61 -16.16 1.80
C SER A 166 -23.02 -15.13 0.73
N SER A 167 -24.30 -14.79 0.71
CA SER A 167 -24.83 -13.72 -0.15
C SER A 167 -24.14 -12.38 0.16
N ALA A 168 -23.70 -12.16 1.40
CA ALA A 168 -22.94 -10.98 1.80
C ALA A 168 -21.64 -10.81 1.01
N ILE A 169 -20.88 -11.90 0.79
CA ILE A 169 -19.63 -11.88 0.02
C ILE A 169 -19.91 -11.57 -1.45
N ILE A 170 -20.83 -12.33 -2.05
CA ILE A 170 -21.16 -12.21 -3.48
C ILE A 170 -21.79 -10.85 -3.77
N GLY A 171 -22.73 -10.40 -2.94
CA GLY A 171 -23.37 -9.09 -3.05
C GLY A 171 -22.37 -7.95 -2.90
N SER A 172 -21.46 -8.03 -1.92
CA SER A 172 -20.39 -7.03 -1.77
C SER A 172 -19.42 -7.02 -2.96
N PHE A 173 -19.08 -8.19 -3.48
CA PHE A 173 -18.24 -8.33 -4.68
C PHE A 173 -18.89 -7.72 -5.92
N ILE A 174 -20.15 -8.07 -6.21
CA ILE A 174 -20.89 -7.53 -7.35
C ILE A 174 -21.03 -6.02 -7.22
N ARG A 175 -21.39 -5.49 -6.05
CA ARG A 175 -21.49 -4.04 -5.83
C ARG A 175 -20.15 -3.34 -6.06
N ALA A 176 -19.05 -3.91 -5.57
CA ALA A 176 -17.71 -3.35 -5.74
C ALA A 176 -17.27 -3.33 -7.22
N THR A 177 -17.66 -4.31 -8.02
CA THR A 177 -17.27 -4.41 -9.45
C THR A 177 -18.28 -3.78 -10.42
N THR A 178 -19.46 -3.35 -9.94
CA THR A 178 -20.49 -2.72 -10.77
C THR A 178 -20.79 -1.30 -10.29
N THR A 179 -21.70 -1.15 -9.32
CA THR A 179 -22.25 0.14 -8.89
C THR A 179 -21.22 1.05 -8.23
N SER A 180 -20.31 0.46 -7.43
CA SER A 180 -19.28 1.21 -6.70
C SER A 180 -17.94 1.29 -7.44
N PHE A 181 -17.81 0.62 -8.58
CA PHE A 181 -16.54 0.52 -9.31
C PHE A 181 -16.04 1.89 -9.78
N GLY A 182 -16.92 2.77 -10.25
CA GLY A 182 -16.55 4.13 -10.63
C GLY A 182 -15.94 4.94 -9.47
N SER A 183 -16.48 4.78 -8.26
CA SER A 183 -15.94 5.42 -7.05
C SER A 183 -14.59 4.84 -6.65
N ILE A 184 -14.40 3.54 -6.80
CA ILE A 184 -13.11 2.86 -6.58
C ILE A 184 -12.06 3.40 -7.55
N CYS A 185 -12.37 3.42 -8.85
CA CYS A 185 -11.49 3.92 -9.90
C CYS A 185 -11.13 5.39 -9.70
N PHE A 186 -12.10 6.25 -9.38
CA PHE A 186 -11.84 7.67 -9.19
C PHE A 186 -10.86 7.94 -8.04
N GLY A 187 -11.09 7.35 -6.86
CA GLY A 187 -10.15 7.50 -5.74
C GLY A 187 -8.77 6.87 -6.01
N SER A 188 -8.73 5.77 -6.76
CA SER A 188 -7.50 5.07 -7.12
C SER A 188 -6.66 5.89 -8.10
N LEU A 189 -7.31 6.60 -9.03
CA LEU A 189 -6.64 7.46 -10.01
C LEU A 189 -5.92 8.63 -9.35
N ILE A 190 -6.52 9.26 -8.33
CA ILE A 190 -5.91 10.38 -7.62
C ILE A 190 -4.58 9.93 -6.99
N VAL A 191 -4.58 8.80 -6.27
CA VAL A 191 -3.37 8.27 -5.64
C VAL A 191 -2.35 7.84 -6.70
N ALA A 192 -2.79 7.19 -7.79
CA ALA A 192 -1.91 6.74 -8.85
C ALA A 192 -1.16 7.88 -9.56
N ILE A 193 -1.83 9.01 -9.80
CA ILE A 193 -1.20 10.21 -10.38
C ILE A 193 -0.09 10.74 -9.44
N ILE A 194 -0.37 10.83 -8.15
CA ILE A 194 0.60 11.33 -7.16
C ILE A 194 1.81 10.37 -7.09
N GLN A 195 1.57 9.06 -7.08
CA GLN A 195 2.63 8.04 -7.08
C GLN A 195 3.49 8.12 -8.35
N ALA A 196 2.88 8.31 -9.52
CA ALA A 196 3.59 8.48 -10.78
C ALA A 196 4.46 9.75 -10.78
N LEU A 197 3.91 10.90 -10.34
CA LEU A 197 4.66 12.16 -10.23
C LEU A 197 5.86 12.02 -9.29
N ARG A 198 5.68 11.33 -8.16
CA ARG A 198 6.74 11.09 -7.19
C ARG A 198 7.85 10.20 -7.77
N GLN A 199 7.48 9.19 -8.55
CA GLN A 199 8.45 8.33 -9.23
C GLN A 199 9.26 9.12 -10.27
N LEU A 200 8.64 10.03 -11.02
CA LEU A 200 9.36 10.88 -11.98
C LEU A 200 10.25 11.91 -11.29
N ALA A 201 9.80 12.55 -10.20
CA ALA A 201 10.63 13.45 -9.41
C ALA A 201 11.89 12.74 -8.90
N ASN A 202 11.75 11.48 -8.50
CA ASN A 202 12.88 10.63 -8.09
C ASN A 202 13.85 10.33 -9.24
N GLN A 203 13.34 10.09 -10.44
CA GLN A 203 14.17 9.88 -11.63
C GLN A 203 14.91 11.16 -12.04
N ALA A 204 14.21 12.30 -12.12
CA ALA A 204 14.82 13.59 -12.44
C ALA A 204 15.96 13.94 -11.46
N ARG A 205 15.74 13.70 -10.15
CA ARG A 205 16.79 13.87 -9.13
C ARG A 205 18.00 12.98 -9.39
N ALA A 206 17.79 11.73 -9.80
CA ALA A 206 18.87 10.77 -10.05
C ALA A 206 19.69 11.15 -11.30
N GLU A 207 19.07 11.77 -12.29
CA GLU A 207 19.72 12.27 -13.51
C GLU A 207 20.47 13.60 -13.29
N GLY A 208 20.36 14.20 -12.10
CA GLY A 208 21.00 15.47 -11.78
C GLY A 208 20.24 16.70 -12.28
N ASP A 209 19.06 16.50 -12.88
CA ASP A 209 18.19 17.59 -13.31
C ASP A 209 17.40 18.14 -12.11
N ALA A 210 17.46 19.46 -11.92
CA ALA A 210 16.69 20.18 -10.90
C ALA A 210 16.75 19.57 -9.47
N GLY A 211 17.88 19.01 -9.03
CA GLY A 211 17.97 18.13 -7.85
C GLY A 211 17.32 18.64 -6.55
N ILE A 212 17.48 19.92 -6.20
CA ILE A 212 16.84 20.51 -5.00
C ILE A 212 15.32 20.66 -5.18
N LEU A 213 14.89 21.14 -6.36
CA LEU A 213 13.47 21.28 -6.69
C LEU A 213 12.77 19.92 -6.73
N ALA A 214 13.42 18.91 -7.30
CA ALA A 214 12.93 17.54 -7.32
C ALA A 214 12.80 16.95 -5.90
N CYS A 215 13.74 17.25 -5.00
CA CYS A 215 13.66 16.84 -3.60
C CYS A 215 12.49 17.49 -2.85
N ILE A 216 12.27 18.80 -3.06
CA ILE A 216 11.14 19.52 -2.44
C ILE A 216 9.82 18.99 -2.99
N ALA A 217 9.73 18.79 -4.31
CA ALA A 217 8.55 18.22 -4.95
C ALA A 217 8.25 16.80 -4.44
N GLU A 218 9.26 15.93 -4.30
CA GLU A 218 9.09 14.59 -3.75
C GLU A 218 8.52 14.64 -2.32
N CYS A 219 9.03 15.55 -1.47
CA CYS A 219 8.57 15.71 -0.09
C CYS A 219 7.09 16.14 -0.05
N ILE A 220 6.72 17.16 -0.82
CA ILE A 220 5.33 17.64 -0.89
C ILE A 220 4.40 16.55 -1.43
N LEU A 221 4.80 15.85 -2.50
CA LEU A 221 4.03 14.74 -3.07
C LEU A 221 3.88 13.60 -2.08
N ALA A 222 4.91 13.29 -1.29
CA ALA A 222 4.82 12.27 -0.23
C ALA A 222 3.81 12.66 0.86
N CYS A 223 3.80 13.93 1.28
CA CYS A 223 2.81 14.43 2.23
C CYS A 223 1.38 14.35 1.67
N ILE A 224 1.17 14.80 0.43
CA ILE A 224 -0.14 14.76 -0.23
C ILE A 224 -0.60 13.30 -0.41
N GLN A 225 0.29 12.41 -0.85
CA GLN A 225 0.00 10.98 -0.99
C GLN A 225 -0.49 10.40 0.35
N GLY A 226 0.22 10.65 1.45
CA GLY A 226 -0.16 10.15 2.76
C GLY A 226 -1.53 10.66 3.23
N ILE A 227 -1.84 11.93 2.96
CA ILE A 227 -3.16 12.52 3.27
C ILE A 227 -4.25 11.83 2.45
N VAL A 228 -4.08 11.72 1.13
CA VAL A 228 -5.09 11.12 0.25
C VAL A 228 -5.29 9.64 0.57
N GLU A 229 -4.22 8.87 0.79
CA GLU A 229 -4.32 7.45 1.17
C GLU A 229 -5.06 7.26 2.49
N TYR A 230 -4.86 8.17 3.45
CA TYR A 230 -5.60 8.15 4.72
C TYR A 230 -7.10 8.38 4.50
N PHE A 231 -7.48 9.40 3.73
CA PHE A 231 -8.89 9.65 3.40
C PHE A 231 -9.51 8.48 2.62
N ASN A 232 -8.80 7.94 1.63
CA ASN A 232 -9.25 6.82 0.81
C ASN A 232 -9.57 5.59 1.66
N LYS A 233 -8.72 5.28 2.65
CA LYS A 233 -8.91 4.14 3.55
C LYS A 233 -10.28 4.16 4.21
N TRP A 234 -10.73 5.32 4.68
CA TRP A 234 -12.04 5.49 5.32
C TRP A 234 -13.15 5.65 4.29
N ALA A 235 -12.94 6.43 3.24
CA ALA A 235 -13.93 6.63 2.18
C ALA A 235 -14.37 5.28 1.58
N TYR A 236 -13.44 4.37 1.29
CA TYR A 236 -13.76 3.05 0.77
C TYR A 236 -14.51 2.15 1.76
N VAL A 237 -14.36 2.37 3.08
CA VAL A 237 -15.21 1.70 4.08
C VAL A 237 -16.66 2.18 3.94
N TYR A 238 -16.89 3.49 3.82
CA TYR A 238 -18.24 4.04 3.58
C TYR A 238 -18.84 3.60 2.23
N VAL A 239 -18.02 3.53 1.18
CA VAL A 239 -18.43 2.98 -0.13
C VAL A 239 -18.88 1.52 0.03
N GLY A 240 -18.12 0.69 0.76
CA GLY A 240 -18.48 -0.71 0.98
C GLY A 240 -19.74 -0.89 1.84
N LEU A 241 -19.80 -0.20 2.98
CA LEU A 241 -20.89 -0.31 3.94
C LEU A 241 -22.21 0.27 3.42
N TYR A 242 -22.17 1.50 2.90
CA TYR A 242 -23.38 2.27 2.59
C TYR A 242 -23.61 2.44 1.09
N GLY A 243 -22.62 2.19 0.24
CA GLY A 243 -22.74 2.39 -1.20
C GLY A 243 -22.65 3.86 -1.64
N TYR A 244 -22.10 4.74 -0.81
CA TYR A 244 -21.91 6.15 -1.16
C TYR A 244 -20.98 6.34 -2.36
N SER A 245 -21.18 7.44 -3.07
CA SER A 245 -20.21 7.90 -4.06
C SER A 245 -18.90 8.30 -3.38
N TYR A 246 -17.76 8.25 -4.09
CA TYR A 246 -16.46 8.57 -3.48
C TYR A 246 -16.40 9.96 -2.83
N ILE A 247 -16.97 10.98 -3.47
CA ILE A 247 -16.97 12.36 -2.94
C ILE A 247 -17.86 12.46 -1.69
N GLU A 248 -19.03 11.81 -1.70
CA GLU A 248 -19.94 11.77 -0.56
C GLU A 248 -19.32 11.00 0.60
N ALA A 249 -18.73 9.84 0.33
CA ALA A 249 -17.98 9.07 1.30
C ALA A 249 -16.86 9.91 1.93
N GLY A 250 -16.06 10.62 1.12
CA GLY A 250 -14.99 11.50 1.59
C GLY A 250 -15.46 12.69 2.44
N LYS A 251 -16.70 13.16 2.28
CA LYS A 251 -17.30 14.19 3.15
C LYS A 251 -17.76 13.64 4.50
N ASN A 252 -17.98 12.33 4.58
CA ASN A 252 -18.46 11.63 5.78
C ASN A 252 -17.33 10.95 6.57
N VAL A 253 -16.08 11.07 6.09
CA VAL A 253 -14.83 10.69 6.81
C VAL A 253 -14.48 11.78 7.81
#